data_AF-A0A3A4XWV6-F1
#
_entry.id   AF-A0A3A4XWV6-F1
#
_cell.length_a   1.000
_cell.length_b   1.000
_cell.length_c   1.000
_cell.angle_alpha   90.00
_cell.angle_beta   90.00
_cell.angle_gamma   90.00
#
_symmetry.space_group_name_H-M   'P 1'
#
loop_
_entity.id
_entity.type
_entity.pdbx_description
1 polymer ?
#
loop_
_entity_poly.entity_id
_entity_poly.type
_entity_poly.pdbx_seq_one_letter_code
_entity_poly.pdbx_strand_id
1 'polypeptide(L)'
;MKERSCYAAQSEPQPERLFTDHLSWDKEATHTSDVESFLPLKRLSEYARQGRIGAASPRFYGVPTDYSQGRTNQKHAPRILELAREDGLDAILLSAL
;
A
#
# COMPACT_ATOMS: atom_id res chain seq x y z
N MET A 1 24.51 -3.13 1.51
CA MET A 1 23.08 -3.20 1.88
C MET A 1 22.26 -3.29 0.61
N LYS A 2 21.30 -4.22 0.53
CA LYS A 2 20.39 -4.35 -0.62
C LYS A 2 19.45 -3.13 -0.64
N GLU A 3 19.30 -2.47 -1.79
CA GLU A 3 18.40 -1.32 -1.90
C GLU A 3 16.95 -1.77 -1.67
N ARG A 4 16.22 -1.09 -0.78
CA ARG A 4 14.79 -1.31 -0.59
C ARG A 4 14.07 -0.67 -1.78
N SER A 5 13.27 -1.45 -2.50
CA SER A 5 12.55 -1.01 -3.70
C SER A 5 11.04 -1.01 -3.47
N CYS A 6 10.31 -0.27 -4.31
CA CYS A 6 8.85 -0.41 -4.38
C CYS A 6 8.48 -1.86 -4.74
N TYR A 7 7.34 -2.32 -4.25
CA TYR A 7 6.81 -3.65 -4.57
C TYR A 7 5.32 -3.61 -4.86
N ALA A 8 4.84 -4.65 -5.54
CA ALA A 8 3.42 -4.94 -5.72
C ALA A 8 3.16 -6.37 -5.23
N ALA A 9 2.10 -6.55 -4.45
CA ALA A 9 1.70 -7.85 -3.90
C ALA A 9 0.21 -8.08 -4.17
N GLN A 10 -0.21 -9.35 -4.23
CA GLN A 10 -1.61 -9.70 -4.49
C GLN A 10 -2.51 -9.17 -3.37
N SER A 11 -3.66 -8.60 -3.75
CA SER A 11 -4.68 -8.15 -2.80
C SER A 11 -5.47 -9.32 -2.18
N GLU A 12 -5.44 -10.50 -2.82
CA GLU A 12 -6.12 -11.71 -2.37
C GLU A 12 -5.15 -12.92 -2.35
N PRO A 13 -5.15 -13.74 -1.27
CA PRO A 13 -5.85 -13.50 -0.01
C PRO A 13 -5.32 -12.25 0.71
N GLN A 14 -6.16 -11.60 1.53
CA GLN A 14 -5.72 -10.42 2.28
C GLN A 14 -4.62 -10.80 3.29
N PRO A 15 -3.55 -10.00 3.45
CA PRO A 15 -2.52 -10.28 4.43
C PRO A 15 -3.04 -10.11 5.84
N GLU A 16 -2.84 -11.11 6.70
CA GLU A 16 -3.18 -11.01 8.13
C GLU A 16 -2.25 -10.07 8.92
N ARG A 17 -1.04 -9.82 8.38
CA ARG A 17 -0.04 -8.93 8.95
C ARG A 17 0.88 -8.37 7.88
N LEU A 18 1.36 -7.15 8.09
CA LEU A 18 2.55 -6.63 7.42
C LEU A 18 3.70 -6.62 8.42
N PHE A 19 4.91 -6.93 7.97
CA PHE A 19 6.12 -6.90 8.80
C PHE A 19 6.56 -5.46 9.05
N THR A 20 5.86 -4.75 9.93
CA THR A 20 6.12 -3.34 10.23
C THR A 20 7.07 -3.18 11.40
N ASP A 21 7.31 -4.18 12.26
CA ASP A 21 8.06 -4.05 13.53
C ASP A 21 9.40 -3.31 13.48
N HIS A 22 10.07 -3.37 12.32
CA HIS A 22 11.36 -2.74 12.04
C HIS A 22 11.26 -1.25 11.65
N LEU A 23 10.05 -0.72 11.43
CA LEU A 23 9.79 0.69 11.19
C LEU A 23 9.73 1.47 12.51
N SER A 24 9.86 2.79 12.41
CA SER A 24 9.87 3.70 13.55
C SER A 24 8.57 4.49 13.59
N TRP A 25 7.74 4.27 14.61
CA TRP A 25 6.55 5.05 14.96
C TRP A 25 6.37 5.03 16.48
N ASP A 26 5.42 5.82 16.99
CA ASP A 26 5.05 5.78 18.40
C ASP A 26 4.25 4.49 18.71
N LYS A 27 4.95 3.49 19.26
CA LYS A 27 4.40 2.17 19.59
C LYS A 27 3.53 2.17 20.84
N GLU A 28 3.53 3.24 21.64
CA GLU A 28 2.60 3.39 22.77
C GLU A 28 1.28 4.02 22.31
N ALA A 29 1.35 4.96 21.37
CA ALA A 29 0.16 5.63 20.83
C ALA A 29 -0.65 4.74 19.87
N THR A 30 -0.01 3.81 19.13
CA THR A 30 -0.71 2.96 18.16
C THR A 30 -0.01 1.63 17.86
N HIS A 31 -0.74 0.72 17.23
CA HIS A 31 -0.25 -0.58 16.77
C HIS A 31 -0.72 -0.90 15.35
N THR A 32 0.01 -1.77 14.65
CA THR A 32 -0.34 -2.24 13.31
C THR A 32 -1.05 -3.60 13.30
N SER A 33 -1.64 -3.99 14.44
CA SER A 33 -2.35 -5.26 14.61
C SER A 33 -3.65 -5.34 13.81
N ASP A 34 -4.28 -4.19 13.53
CA ASP A 34 -5.45 -4.08 12.64
C ASP A 34 -5.00 -3.63 11.25
N VAL A 35 -4.75 -4.58 10.36
CA VAL A 35 -4.29 -4.31 8.99
C VAL A 35 -5.32 -3.50 8.20
N GLU A 36 -6.61 -3.75 8.40
CA GLU A 36 -7.66 -3.07 7.62
C GLU A 36 -7.80 -1.58 7.98
N SER A 37 -7.22 -1.13 9.10
CA SER A 37 -7.18 0.29 9.45
C SER A 37 -6.26 1.13 8.55
N PHE A 38 -5.22 0.52 7.97
CA PHE A 38 -4.22 1.21 7.13
C PHE A 38 -4.03 0.57 5.75
N LEU A 39 -4.54 -0.64 5.52
CA LEU A 39 -4.56 -1.34 4.24
C LEU A 39 -5.94 -1.99 4.03
N PRO A 40 -6.99 -1.20 3.69
CA PRO A 40 -8.40 -1.61 3.74
C PRO A 40 -8.84 -2.48 2.54
N LEU A 41 -8.13 -3.57 2.26
CA LEU A 41 -8.36 -4.40 1.06
C LEU A 41 -9.71 -5.11 1.11
N LYS A 42 -10.09 -5.64 2.28
CA LYS A 42 -11.40 -6.28 2.45
C LYS A 42 -12.51 -5.26 2.21
N ARG A 43 -12.38 -4.05 2.76
CA ARG A 43 -13.40 -3.00 2.57
C ARG A 43 -13.54 -2.57 1.11
N LEU A 44 -12.42 -2.44 0.39
CA LEU A 44 -12.43 -2.13 -1.04
C LEU A 44 -13.09 -3.24 -1.86
N SER A 45 -12.80 -4.50 -1.57
CA SER A 45 -13.45 -5.66 -2.22
C SER A 45 -14.96 -5.68 -1.96
N GLU A 46 -15.40 -5.41 -0.72
CA GLU A 46 -16.82 -5.26 -0.39
C GLU A 46 -17.50 -4.14 -1.19
N TYR A 47 -16.85 -3.00 -1.34
CA TYR A 47 -17.38 -1.86 -2.10
C TYR A 47 -17.48 -2.13 -3.60
N ALA A 48 -16.50 -2.84 -4.16
CA ALA A 48 -16.58 -3.31 -5.54
C ALA A 48 -17.76 -4.26 -5.74
N ARG A 49 -17.95 -5.24 -4.83
CA ARG A 49 -19.09 -6.17 -4.87
C ARG A 49 -20.45 -5.47 -4.72
N GLN A 50 -20.49 -4.36 -3.99
CA GLN A 50 -21.70 -3.53 -3.83
C GLN A 50 -21.91 -2.53 -4.98
N GLY A 51 -21.00 -2.45 -5.95
CA GLY A 51 -21.06 -1.52 -7.07
C GLY A 51 -20.79 -0.06 -6.69
N ARG A 52 -20.22 0.21 -5.50
CA ARG A 52 -19.85 1.57 -5.08
C ARG A 52 -18.61 2.09 -5.82
N ILE A 53 -17.73 1.17 -6.21
CA ILE A 53 -16.59 1.40 -7.11
C ILE A 53 -16.62 0.33 -8.20
N GLY A 54 -15.97 0.59 -9.34
CA GLY A 54 -15.98 -0.34 -10.48
C GLY A 54 -15.27 -1.66 -10.16
N ALA A 55 -14.09 -1.60 -9.54
CA ALA A 55 -13.32 -2.76 -9.11
C ALA A 55 -12.37 -2.40 -7.97
N ALA A 56 -11.93 -3.40 -7.20
CA ALA A 56 -10.77 -3.29 -6.33
C ALA A 56 -9.53 -3.76 -7.10
N SER A 57 -8.38 -3.14 -6.85
CA SER A 57 -7.12 -3.49 -7.52
C SER A 57 -6.71 -4.95 -7.21
N PRO A 58 -6.21 -5.72 -8.20
CA PRO A 58 -5.68 -7.06 -7.95
C PRO A 58 -4.40 -7.04 -7.13
N ARG A 59 -3.71 -5.89 -7.04
CA ARG A 59 -2.49 -5.70 -6.26
C ARG A 59 -2.58 -4.51 -5.30
N PHE A 60 -1.87 -4.61 -4.19
CA PHE A 60 -1.50 -3.47 -3.37
C PHE A 60 -0.01 -3.18 -3.52
N TYR A 61 0.40 -1.95 -3.21
CA TYR A 61 1.77 -1.50 -3.42
C TYR A 61 2.40 -1.02 -2.13
N GLY A 62 3.69 -1.27 -1.98
CA GLY A 62 4.48 -0.74 -0.88
C GLY A 62 5.64 0.10 -1.40
N VAL A 63 5.90 1.18 -0.67
CA VAL A 63 6.99 2.13 -0.95
C VAL A 63 7.96 2.11 0.24
N PRO A 64 9.29 2.09 0.01
CA PRO A 64 10.26 2.20 1.09
C PRO A 64 10.10 3.50 1.87
N THR A 65 10.09 3.39 3.20
CA THR A 65 10.20 4.55 4.09
C THR A 65 11.65 5.05 4.09
N ASP A 66 11.96 5.88 3.11
CA ASP A 66 13.23 6.61 3.02
C ASP A 66 13.00 8.07 3.49
N TYR A 67 13.83 8.59 4.38
CA TYR A 67 13.81 10.02 4.77
C TYR A 67 14.38 10.94 3.67
N SER A 68 13.97 10.73 2.42
CA SER A 68 14.44 11.46 1.24
C SER A 68 13.30 11.75 0.28
N GLN A 69 12.80 12.99 0.32
CA GLN A 69 11.79 13.46 -0.63
C GLN A 69 12.26 13.34 -2.09
N GLY A 70 13.55 13.56 -2.36
CA GLY A 70 14.14 13.39 -3.68
C GLY A 70 14.00 11.96 -4.22
N ARG A 71 14.33 10.94 -3.39
CA ARG A 71 14.12 9.53 -3.78
C ARG A 71 12.64 9.22 -4.01
N THR A 72 11.76 9.72 -3.14
CA THR A 72 10.32 9.52 -3.28
C THR A 72 9.82 10.08 -4.61
N ASN A 73 10.14 11.33 -4.93
CA ASN A 73 9.63 12.00 -6.13
C ASN A 73 10.27 11.49 -7.42
N GLN A 74 11.57 11.13 -7.41
CA GLN A 74 12.31 10.81 -8.63
C GLN A 74 12.38 9.31 -8.92
N LYS A 75 12.16 8.43 -7.92
CA LYS A 75 12.25 6.97 -8.08
C LYS A 75 10.95 6.27 -7.73
N HIS A 76 10.47 6.48 -6.50
CA HIS A 76 9.37 5.67 -5.95
C HIS A 76 8.03 6.02 -6.57
N ALA A 77 7.65 7.30 -6.60
CA ALA A 77 6.38 7.76 -7.16
C ALA A 77 6.24 7.44 -8.66
N PRO A 78 7.27 7.65 -9.52
CA PRO A 78 7.21 7.21 -10.90
C PRO A 78 6.98 5.70 -11.04
N ARG A 79 7.65 4.89 -10.22
CA ARG A 79 7.47 3.43 -10.27
C ARG A 79 6.07 2.98 -9.85
N ILE A 80 5.49 3.62 -8.83
CA ILE A 80 4.10 3.36 -8.43
C ILE A 80 3.12 3.77 -9.53
N LEU A 81 3.37 4.91 -10.20
CA LEU A 81 2.54 5.37 -11.31
C LEU A 81 2.58 4.39 -12.50
N GLU A 82 3.76 3.83 -12.81
CA GLU A 82 3.89 2.77 -13.82
C GLU A 82 3.03 1.56 -13.46
N LEU A 83 3.16 1.04 -12.23
CA LEU A 83 2.39 -0.11 -11.75
C LEU A 83 0.88 0.14 -11.77
N ALA A 84 0.45 1.34 -11.37
CA ALA A 84 -0.96 1.72 -11.39
C ALA A 84 -1.51 1.80 -12.82
N ARG A 85 -0.72 2.26 -13.78
CA ARG A 85 -1.09 2.24 -15.21
C ARG A 85 -1.13 0.83 -15.77
N GLU A 86 -0.18 -0.03 -15.41
CA GLU A 86 -0.18 -1.45 -15.78
C GLU A 86 -1.46 -2.16 -15.30
N ASP A 87 -1.91 -1.85 -14.08
CA ASP A 87 -3.13 -2.44 -13.49
C ASP A 87 -4.43 -1.70 -13.88
N GLY A 88 -4.35 -0.64 -14.69
CA GLY A 88 -5.51 0.12 -15.15
C GLY A 88 -6.26 0.84 -14.04
N LEU A 89 -5.55 1.34 -13.02
CA LEU A 89 -6.17 2.01 -11.88
C LEU A 89 -6.58 3.45 -12.19
N ASP A 90 -7.82 3.80 -11.83
CA ASP A 90 -8.32 5.18 -11.90
C ASP A 90 -7.81 6.06 -10.74
N ALA A 91 -7.54 5.44 -9.58
CA ALA A 91 -7.12 6.13 -8.37
C ALA A 91 -6.29 5.22 -7.45
N ILE A 92 -5.46 5.83 -6.60
CA ILE A 92 -4.70 5.15 -5.55
C ILE A 92 -5.03 5.80 -4.21
N LEU A 93 -5.24 4.99 -3.18
CA LEU A 93 -5.31 5.44 -1.79
C LEU A 93 -3.92 5.34 -1.18
N LEU A 94 -3.39 6.47 -0.73
CA LEU A 94 -2.16 6.53 0.04
C LEU A 94 -2.53 6.67 1.52
N SER A 95 -2.28 5.62 2.30
CA SER A 95 -2.42 5.65 3.76
C SER A 95 -1.10 6.02 4.42
N ALA A 96 -1.18 6.75 5.52
CA ALA A 96 -0.06 6.91 6.45
C ALA A 96 -0.01 5.68 7.38
N LEU A 97 1.20 5.22 7.68
CA LEU A 97 1.53 4.25 8.71
C LEU A 97 2.32 4.96 9.82
#